data_AF-A0A8T0E7E5-F1
#
_entry.id   AF-A0A8T0E7E5-F1
#
_cell.length_a   1.000
_cell.length_b   1.000
_cell.length_c   1.000
_cell.angle_alpha   90.00
_cell.angle_beta   90.00
_cell.angle_gamma   90.00
#
_symmetry.space_group_name_H-M   'P 1'
#
loop_
_entity.id
_entity.type
_entity.pdbx_description
1 polymer ?
#
loop_
_entity_poly.entity_id
_entity_poly.type
_entity_poly.pdbx_seq_one_letter_code
_entity_poly.pdbx_strand_id
1 'polypeptide(L)'
;MLSVKVFLFAFLLTAAYADEDFGYDHSYEEDSKEQEKPYHFGYEIEDANGKQHRHEHKDPDGTIRGSYGFVDDHGVHREVHYVADDFGFRAQVVTNEKGTESQHPADVHLHSLYSPHKDVYVNEQEGHRY
;
A
#
# COMPACT_ATOMS: atom_id res chain seq x y z
N MET A 1 -94.54 4.49 -31.38
CA MET A 1 -93.97 5.52 -32.28
C MET A 1 -92.52 5.76 -31.87
N LEU A 2 -91.68 5.86 -32.89
CA LEU A 2 -90.22 5.92 -32.88
C LEU A 2 -89.63 7.01 -31.96
N SER A 3 -88.59 6.68 -31.20
CA SER A 3 -87.37 7.48 -31.23
C SER A 3 -86.19 6.65 -30.72
N VAL A 4 -85.44 6.11 -31.68
CA VAL A 4 -84.08 5.63 -31.48
C VAL A 4 -83.19 6.86 -31.37
N LYS A 5 -82.42 6.98 -30.29
CA LYS A 5 -81.22 7.81 -30.26
C LYS A 5 -80.08 6.97 -29.70
N VAL A 6 -79.34 6.36 -30.62
CA VAL A 6 -78.02 5.79 -30.36
C VAL A 6 -77.10 6.95 -29.97
N PHE A 7 -76.53 6.90 -28.77
CA PHE A 7 -75.29 7.61 -28.49
C PHE A 7 -74.21 6.57 -28.25
N LEU A 8 -73.20 6.64 -29.10
CA LEU A 8 -72.02 5.80 -29.06
C LEU A 8 -71.27 6.03 -27.74
N PHE A 9 -70.87 4.93 -27.12
CA PHE A 9 -70.08 4.88 -25.90
C PHE A 9 -68.72 5.56 -26.06
N ALA A 10 -68.35 6.38 -25.07
CA ALA A 10 -66.97 6.44 -24.61
C ALA A 10 -66.97 5.94 -23.16
N PHE A 11 -66.75 4.63 -23.01
CA PHE A 11 -66.49 3.97 -21.73
C PHE A 11 -65.09 4.39 -21.28
N LEU A 12 -64.99 5.36 -20.37
CA LEU A 12 -63.81 5.48 -19.51
C LEU A 12 -64.15 4.73 -18.23
N LEU A 13 -63.80 3.45 -18.24
CA LEU A 13 -64.09 2.48 -17.19
C LEU A 13 -63.34 2.90 -15.91
N THR A 14 -64.13 3.11 -14.87
CA THR A 14 -63.76 3.47 -13.51
C THR A 14 -62.86 2.43 -12.86
N ALA A 15 -61.88 2.90 -12.10
CA ALA A 15 -61.17 2.08 -11.12
C ALA A 15 -60.45 3.01 -10.15
N ALA A 16 -61.20 3.55 -9.19
CA ALA A 16 -60.60 3.89 -7.91
C ALA A 16 -60.11 2.56 -7.31
N TYR A 17 -58.84 2.25 -7.47
CA TYR A 17 -58.22 1.11 -6.81
C TYR A 17 -56.85 1.52 -6.27
N ALA A 18 -56.81 1.49 -4.94
CA ALA A 18 -55.69 1.15 -4.09
C ALA A 18 -54.47 2.08 -4.16
N ASP A 19 -54.40 2.94 -3.14
CA ASP A 19 -53.13 3.40 -2.57
C ASP A 19 -52.49 2.18 -1.87
N GLU A 20 -51.91 1.27 -2.66
CA GLU A 20 -50.96 0.30 -2.12
C GLU A 20 -49.60 0.98 -2.13
N ASP A 21 -49.22 1.44 -0.94
CA ASP A 21 -47.88 1.85 -0.56
C ASP A 21 -46.89 0.73 -0.93
N PHE A 22 -46.38 0.81 -2.16
CA PHE A 22 -45.28 -0.02 -2.64
C PHE A 22 -44.02 0.45 -1.93
N GLY A 23 -43.89 0.04 -0.67
CA GLY A 23 -42.64 0.03 0.06
C GLY A 23 -41.68 -0.84 -0.71
N TYR A 24 -40.88 -0.22 -1.58
CA TYR A 24 -39.64 -0.81 -2.06
C TYR A 24 -38.78 -1.03 -0.81
N ASP A 25 -38.81 -2.26 -0.30
CA ASP A 25 -37.84 -2.77 0.65
C ASP A 25 -36.49 -2.84 -0.06
N HIS A 26 -35.82 -1.69 -0.11
CA HIS A 26 -34.41 -1.60 -0.40
C HIS A 26 -33.68 -2.01 0.89
N SER A 27 -33.69 -3.31 1.17
CA SER A 27 -32.74 -3.90 2.09
C SER A 27 -31.35 -3.66 1.50
N TYR A 28 -30.70 -2.60 1.96
CA TYR A 28 -29.27 -2.45 1.77
C TYR A 28 -28.65 -3.65 2.46
N GLU A 29 -28.15 -4.61 1.69
CA GLU A 29 -27.17 -5.56 2.19
C GLU A 29 -26.04 -4.70 2.75
N GLU A 30 -25.96 -4.64 4.08
CA GLU A 30 -24.91 -3.97 4.80
C GLU A 30 -23.60 -4.63 4.35
N ASP A 31 -22.86 -3.92 3.50
CA ASP A 31 -21.55 -4.29 2.99
C ASP A 31 -20.68 -4.65 4.19
N SER A 32 -20.59 -5.95 4.47
CA SER A 32 -19.76 -6.47 5.53
C SER A 32 -18.35 -6.07 5.18
N LYS A 33 -17.79 -5.06 5.86
CA LYS A 33 -16.39 -4.69 5.76
C LYS A 33 -15.58 -5.97 5.86
N GLU A 34 -15.08 -6.48 4.73
CA GLU A 34 -14.27 -7.67 4.73
C GLU A 34 -13.03 -7.32 5.55
N GLN A 35 -12.95 -7.88 6.75
CA GLN A 35 -11.84 -7.62 7.65
C GLN A 35 -10.58 -8.14 6.94
N GLU A 36 -9.69 -7.22 6.56
CA GLU A 36 -8.49 -7.56 5.81
C GLU A 36 -7.70 -8.66 6.55
N LYS A 37 -7.55 -9.82 5.92
CA LYS A 37 -6.98 -11.02 6.55
C LYS A 37 -5.48 -10.86 6.83
N PRO A 38 -4.95 -11.45 7.92
CA PRO A 38 -3.51 -11.55 8.14
C PRO A 38 -2.80 -12.21 6.95
N TYR A 39 -1.57 -11.81 6.69
CA TYR A 39 -0.74 -12.41 5.65
C TYR A 39 0.72 -12.44 6.05
N HIS A 40 1.48 -13.26 5.34
CA HIS A 40 2.94 -13.26 5.39
C HIS A 40 3.47 -13.65 4.02
N PHE A 41 4.46 -12.90 3.52
CA PHE A 41 5.16 -13.24 2.29
C PHE A 41 6.62 -12.82 2.37
N GLY A 42 7.44 -13.40 1.49
CA GLY A 42 8.80 -12.94 1.29
C GLY A 42 9.50 -13.66 0.14
N TYR A 43 10.67 -13.15 -0.21
CA TYR A 43 11.55 -13.74 -1.21
C TYR A 43 13.01 -13.41 -0.90
N GLU A 44 13.89 -14.23 -1.45
CA GLU A 44 15.33 -14.01 -1.52
C GLU A 44 15.78 -14.31 -2.95
N ILE A 45 16.61 -13.44 -3.53
CA ILE A 45 17.18 -13.60 -4.86
C ILE A 45 18.69 -13.36 -4.73
N GLU A 46 19.48 -14.25 -5.32
CA GLU A 46 20.93 -14.15 -5.40
C GLU A 46 21.39 -14.48 -6.82
N ASP A 47 22.14 -13.56 -7.42
CA ASP A 47 22.75 -13.72 -8.73
C ASP A 47 24.14 -13.06 -8.81
N ALA A 48 24.72 -13.02 -10.01
CA ALA A 48 26.07 -12.46 -10.21
C ALA A 48 26.19 -10.96 -9.85
N ASN A 49 25.07 -10.23 -9.81
CA ASN A 49 25.01 -8.81 -9.51
C ASN A 49 24.69 -8.53 -8.04
N GLY A 50 24.46 -9.57 -7.22
CA GLY A 50 24.27 -9.42 -5.78
C GLY A 50 23.11 -10.22 -5.19
N LYS A 51 22.66 -9.77 -4.01
CA LYS A 51 21.58 -10.37 -3.21
C LYS A 51 20.51 -9.34 -2.94
N GLN A 52 19.25 -9.77 -2.94
CA GLN A 52 18.12 -8.94 -2.55
C GLN A 52 17.09 -9.79 -1.81
N HIS A 53 16.40 -9.20 -0.84
CA HIS A 53 15.39 -9.89 -0.04
C HIS A 53 14.25 -8.95 0.33
N ARG A 54 13.10 -9.56 0.65
CA ARG A 54 11.98 -8.88 1.31
C ARG A 54 11.20 -9.89 2.13
N HIS A 55 10.76 -9.47 3.32
CA HIS A 55 9.79 -10.19 4.13
C HIS A 55 8.78 -9.20 4.72
N GLU A 56 7.50 -9.56 4.72
CA GLU A 56 6.44 -8.73 5.29
C GLU A 56 5.34 -9.61 5.88
N HIS A 57 4.87 -9.25 7.06
CA HIS A 57 3.65 -9.82 7.64
C HIS A 57 2.70 -8.73 8.08
N LYS A 58 1.41 -9.06 8.03
CA LYS A 58 0.32 -8.29 8.63
C LYS A 58 -0.29 -9.08 9.77
N ASP A 59 -0.31 -8.48 10.94
CA ASP A 59 -0.93 -9.03 12.15
C ASP A 59 -2.47 -8.90 12.11
N PRO A 60 -3.19 -9.67 12.95
CA PRO A 60 -4.64 -9.57 13.09
C PRO A 60 -5.15 -8.17 13.50
N ASP A 61 -4.32 -7.37 14.16
CA ASP A 61 -4.66 -5.99 14.55
C ASP A 61 -4.49 -4.97 13.41
N GLY A 62 -4.02 -5.40 12.24
CA GLY A 62 -3.77 -4.53 11.09
C GLY A 62 -2.33 -4.08 10.96
N THR A 63 -1.47 -4.30 11.97
CA THR A 63 -0.08 -3.87 11.95
C THR A 63 0.71 -4.62 10.90
N ILE A 64 1.41 -3.89 10.03
CA ILE A 64 2.33 -4.46 9.04
C ILE A 64 3.75 -4.28 9.55
N ARG A 65 4.55 -5.34 9.57
CA ARG A 65 5.99 -5.27 9.81
C ARG A 65 6.72 -6.00 8.71
N GLY A 66 7.85 -5.45 8.31
CA GLY A 66 8.67 -6.08 7.31
C GLY A 66 10.09 -5.57 7.27
N SER A 67 10.86 -6.22 6.41
CA SER A 67 12.17 -5.75 5.99
C SER A 67 12.38 -5.99 4.51
N TYR A 68 13.23 -5.17 3.93
CA TYR A 68 13.78 -5.42 2.60
C TYR A 68 15.20 -4.89 2.54
N GLY A 69 16.00 -5.49 1.68
CA GLY A 69 17.38 -5.07 1.51
C GLY A 69 18.02 -5.63 0.27
N PHE A 70 19.20 -5.11 -0.02
CA PHE A 70 20.07 -5.61 -1.06
C PHE A 70 21.53 -5.43 -0.70
N VAL A 71 22.38 -6.23 -1.35
CA VAL A 71 23.82 -6.05 -1.44
C VAL A 71 24.20 -6.26 -2.91
N ASP A 72 24.82 -5.27 -3.56
CA ASP A 72 25.28 -5.42 -4.94
C ASP A 72 26.67 -6.10 -5.01
N ASP A 73 27.13 -6.37 -6.23
CA ASP A 73 28.44 -6.98 -6.52
C ASP A 73 29.64 -6.10 -6.14
N HIS A 74 29.42 -4.82 -5.85
CA HIS A 74 30.40 -3.86 -5.34
C HIS A 74 30.37 -3.72 -3.80
N GLY A 75 29.47 -4.46 -3.11
CA GLY A 75 29.31 -4.40 -1.66
C GLY A 75 28.55 -3.17 -1.17
N VAL A 76 27.89 -2.43 -2.05
CA VAL A 76 26.90 -1.42 -1.66
C VAL A 76 25.68 -2.16 -1.12
N HIS A 77 25.19 -1.74 0.04
CA HIS A 77 24.06 -2.36 0.70
C HIS A 77 23.10 -1.35 1.29
N ARG A 78 21.85 -1.79 1.37
CA ARG A 78 20.79 -1.14 2.14
C ARG A 78 19.99 -2.22 2.85
N GLU A 79 19.71 -2.02 4.13
CA GLU A 79 18.75 -2.79 4.92
C GLU A 79 17.69 -1.83 5.46
N VAL A 80 16.42 -2.19 5.32
CA VAL A 80 15.29 -1.41 5.83
C VAL A 80 14.41 -2.29 6.68
N HIS A 81 14.17 -1.89 7.93
CA HIS A 81 13.14 -2.47 8.79
C HIS A 81 12.02 -1.45 8.98
N TYR A 82 10.77 -1.87 8.86
CA TYR A 82 9.63 -0.96 8.95
C TYR A 82 8.44 -1.54 9.71
N VAL A 83 7.62 -0.62 10.21
CA VAL A 83 6.31 -0.88 10.79
C VAL A 83 5.31 0.13 10.24
N ALA A 84 4.11 -0.34 9.92
CA ALA A 84 2.95 0.50 9.61
C ALA A 84 1.79 0.07 10.52
N ASP A 85 1.32 1.01 11.34
CA ASP A 85 0.22 0.83 12.30
C ASP A 85 -0.53 2.16 12.50
N ASP A 86 -1.33 2.25 13.56
CA ASP A 86 -2.09 3.46 13.92
C ASP A 86 -1.22 4.70 14.15
N PHE A 87 0.08 4.55 14.39
CA PHE A 87 1.05 5.65 14.52
C PHE A 87 1.71 6.01 13.18
N GLY A 88 1.20 5.52 12.06
CA GLY A 88 1.72 5.76 10.71
C GLY A 88 2.85 4.80 10.31
N PHE A 89 3.62 5.18 9.29
CA PHE A 89 4.76 4.41 8.80
C PHE A 89 6.05 4.89 9.47
N ARG A 90 6.87 3.95 9.97
CA ARG A 90 8.17 4.23 10.58
C ARG A 90 9.18 3.21 10.09
N ALA A 91 10.40 3.67 9.83
CA ALA A 91 11.46 2.80 9.32
C ALA A 91 12.82 3.07 9.95
N GLN A 92 13.68 2.06 9.95
CA GLN A 92 15.10 2.15 10.21
C GLN A 92 15.83 1.70 8.95
N VAL A 93 16.74 2.55 8.45
CA VAL A 93 17.51 2.30 7.23
C VAL A 93 18.98 2.29 7.61
N VAL A 94 19.69 1.22 7.27
CA VAL A 94 21.16 1.15 7.34
C VAL A 94 21.69 1.05 5.92
N THR A 95 22.61 1.93 5.52
CA THR A 95 23.14 1.95 4.15
C THR A 95 24.58 2.46 4.10
N ASN A 96 25.38 1.96 3.15
CA ASN A 96 26.69 2.53 2.80
C ASN A 96 26.69 3.24 1.44
N GLU A 97 25.51 3.53 0.88
CA GLU A 97 25.38 4.17 -0.43
C GLU A 97 26.02 5.56 -0.45
N LYS A 98 26.74 5.84 -1.54
CA LYS A 98 27.43 7.11 -1.76
C LYS A 98 26.44 8.29 -1.71
N GLY A 99 26.81 9.33 -0.96
CA GLY A 99 25.99 10.54 -0.83
C GLY A 99 24.85 10.42 0.17
N THR A 100 24.79 9.35 0.95
CA THR A 100 23.90 9.27 2.11
C THR A 100 24.58 9.86 3.34
N GLU A 101 23.78 10.43 4.24
CA GLU A 101 24.21 10.92 5.55
C GLU A 101 23.23 10.39 6.60
N SER A 102 23.67 10.30 7.86
CA SER A 102 22.77 9.91 8.94
C SER A 102 21.78 11.05 9.22
N GLN A 103 20.48 10.76 9.12
CA GLN A 103 19.40 11.75 9.21
C GLN A 103 18.12 11.11 9.75
N HIS A 104 17.17 11.92 10.24
CA HIS A 104 15.86 11.46 10.71
C HIS A 104 14.68 12.11 9.95
N PRO A 105 14.56 11.95 8.62
CA PRO A 105 13.45 12.54 7.86
C PRO A 105 12.15 11.74 8.07
N ALA A 106 11.03 12.41 8.28
CA ALA A 106 9.68 11.82 8.20
C ALA A 106 9.53 10.45 8.90
N ASP A 107 9.92 10.36 10.18
CA ASP A 107 9.90 9.14 11.00
C ASP A 107 10.72 7.94 10.47
N VAL A 108 11.68 8.21 9.60
CA VAL A 108 12.71 7.27 9.17
C VAL A 108 14.01 7.57 9.92
N HIS A 109 14.61 6.56 10.54
CA HIS A 109 15.95 6.64 11.10
C HIS A 109 16.96 6.14 10.05
N LEU A 110 17.61 7.06 9.33
CA LEU A 110 18.65 6.74 8.36
C LEU A 110 20.02 6.74 9.04
N HIS A 111 20.64 5.57 9.10
CA HIS A 111 22.03 5.39 9.53
C HIS A 111 22.92 5.15 8.32
N SER A 112 23.69 6.16 7.95
CA SER A 112 24.68 6.04 6.87
C SER A 112 26.03 5.56 7.41
N LEU A 113 26.52 4.48 6.81
CA LEU A 113 27.88 3.95 6.95
C LEU A 113 28.83 4.54 5.88
N TYR A 114 28.31 5.38 4.98
CA TYR A 114 29.14 6.05 3.99
C TYR A 114 30.05 7.09 4.67
N SER A 115 31.35 7.01 4.42
CA SER A 115 32.33 7.96 4.93
C SER A 115 33.08 8.60 3.75
N PRO A 116 32.80 9.87 3.40
CA PRO A 116 33.50 10.54 2.31
C PRO A 116 35.00 10.73 2.57
N HIS A 117 35.47 10.54 3.81
CA HIS A 117 36.86 10.75 4.22
C HIS A 117 37.73 9.48 4.18
N LYS A 118 37.16 8.28 4.01
CA LYS A 118 37.97 7.05 3.90
C LYS A 118 38.68 6.93 2.55
N ASP A 119 38.18 7.58 1.50
CA ASP A 119 38.78 7.54 0.15
C ASP A 119 39.98 8.48 -0.02
N VAL A 120 40.22 9.40 0.92
CA VAL A 120 41.25 10.46 0.79
C VAL A 120 42.64 9.99 1.23
N TYR A 121 42.75 8.98 2.11
CA TYR A 121 44.05 8.58 2.68
C TYR A 121 44.85 7.54 1.85
N VAL A 122 44.35 7.10 0.70
CA VAL A 122 45.03 6.05 -0.10
C VAL A 122 46.13 6.61 -1.02
N ASN A 123 46.27 7.94 -1.18
CA ASN A 123 47.14 8.54 -2.21
C ASN A 123 48.35 9.36 -1.71
N GLU A 124 48.80 9.23 -0.46
CA GLU A 124 49.92 10.05 0.07
C GLU A 124 51.20 9.29 0.46
N GLN A 125 51.31 7.98 0.18
CA GLN A 125 52.50 7.17 0.55
C GLN A 125 53.43 6.70 -0.58
N GLU A 126 53.16 7.01 -1.86
CA GLU A 126 54.09 6.67 -2.96
C GLU A 126 54.94 7.87 -3.45
N GLY A 127 55.10 8.90 -2.61
CA GLY A 127 55.67 10.18 -3.02
C GLY A 127 57.11 10.48 -2.64
N HIS A 128 57.83 9.65 -1.86
CA HIS A 128 59.21 10.01 -1.45
C HIS A 128 60.13 8.80 -1.28
N ARG A 129 60.91 8.48 -2.32
CA ARG A 129 62.21 7.83 -2.17
C ARG A 129 63.23 8.60 -3.02
N TYR A 130 64.20 9.18 -2.33
CA TYR A 130 65.43 9.73 -2.90
C TYR A 130 66.29 8.61 -3.50
#